data_AF-A0A7S2RY99-F1
#
_entry.id   AF-A0A7S2RY99-F1
#
_cell.length_a   1.000
_cell.length_b   1.000
_cell.length_c   1.000
_cell.angle_alpha   90.00
_cell.angle_beta   90.00
_cell.angle_gamma   90.00
#
_symmetry.space_group_name_H-M   'P 1'
#
loop_
_entity.id
_entity.type
_entity.pdbx_description
1 polymer ?
#
loop_
_entity_poly.entity_id
_entity_poly.type
_entity_poly.pdbx_seq_one_letter_code
_entity_poly.pdbx_strand_id
1 'polypeptide(L)'
;IHSSIPALPSLIGYPMPKKQPSAAVPQDTGFELLDYEEGEDVRTLDQGRLYPAKVRRVGQDGQYFIHYQGWSKKWDRWVHCSLLLKEGPAADKMSKKLMAEEQQRQETAARLKREARADEKSSQEKKKARIDHQRDVEAPAQGTFELKLPLPFTLKKKLVEDWERITQTSPGQVVPLPRTPCVKGIIDEYLESKKERSSSQNHQRLTELFGGLRTYFDAALPITLLYRQERAQYYQYVQDHPDATMSEVYGAEHLLRLFTKLPQILGRARLASVEAAQLQTNLGEFFKYMQRQATDLFTQE
;
A
#
# COMPACT_ATOMS: atom_id res chain seq x y z
N ILE A 1 -57.44 2.41 -17.20
CA ILE A 1 -56.02 2.38 -17.62
C ILE A 1 -55.39 3.64 -17.06
N HIS A 2 -54.16 3.54 -16.54
CA HIS A 2 -53.37 4.53 -15.77
C HIS A 2 -53.43 4.39 -14.24
N SER A 3 -52.72 3.37 -13.76
CA SER A 3 -52.12 3.36 -12.42
C SER A 3 -50.99 4.38 -12.36
N SER A 4 -51.09 5.32 -11.41
CA SER A 4 -50.04 6.26 -11.03
C SER A 4 -48.89 5.53 -10.35
N ILE A 5 -47.67 5.73 -10.87
CA ILE A 5 -46.41 5.25 -10.32
C ILE A 5 -46.06 6.14 -9.11
N PRO A 6 -45.68 5.59 -7.94
CA PRO A 6 -45.23 6.40 -6.81
C PRO A 6 -43.82 6.94 -7.04
N ALA A 7 -43.64 8.22 -6.72
CA ALA A 7 -42.38 8.95 -6.81
C ALA A 7 -41.28 8.32 -5.95
N LEU A 8 -40.09 8.17 -6.54
CA LEU A 8 -38.88 7.70 -5.86
C LEU A 8 -38.35 8.77 -4.89
N PRO A 9 -37.80 8.38 -3.71
CA PRO A 9 -37.27 9.32 -2.74
C PRO A 9 -36.00 10.03 -3.22
N SER A 10 -35.90 11.30 -2.87
CA SER A 10 -34.80 12.23 -3.12
C SER A 10 -33.46 11.79 -2.53
N LEU A 11 -32.44 11.75 -3.40
CA LEU A 11 -31.05 12.21 -3.20
C LEU A 11 -30.47 12.09 -1.77
N ILE A 12 -29.92 10.91 -1.48
CA ILE A 12 -28.82 10.78 -0.52
C ILE A 12 -27.54 11.20 -1.25
N GLY A 13 -26.93 12.31 -0.81
CA GLY A 13 -25.72 12.87 -1.41
C GLY A 13 -24.53 11.93 -1.30
N TYR A 14 -24.10 11.36 -2.42
CA TYR A 14 -22.86 10.61 -2.52
C TYR A 14 -21.66 11.59 -2.54
N PRO A 15 -20.63 11.41 -1.68
CA PRO A 15 -19.45 12.25 -1.69
C PRO A 15 -18.67 12.09 -3.01
N MET A 16 -18.19 13.22 -3.53
CA MET A 16 -17.67 13.33 -4.89
C MET A 16 -16.24 12.82 -5.06
N PRO A 17 -15.96 11.95 -6.06
CA PRO A 17 -14.61 11.48 -6.34
C PRO A 17 -13.76 12.62 -6.91
N LYS A 18 -12.52 12.72 -6.42
CA LYS A 18 -11.52 13.70 -6.91
C LYS A 18 -10.97 13.32 -8.29
N LYS A 19 -10.91 14.28 -9.21
CA LYS A 19 -10.40 14.10 -10.59
C LYS A 19 -8.88 13.88 -10.57
N GLN A 20 -8.38 12.82 -11.22
CA GLN A 20 -6.95 12.63 -11.51
C GLN A 20 -6.71 12.65 -13.03
N PRO A 21 -5.56 13.15 -13.51
CA PRO A 21 -5.30 13.32 -14.94
C PRO A 21 -5.10 11.97 -15.67
N SER A 22 -5.51 12.00 -16.93
CA SER A 22 -5.50 10.88 -17.88
C SER A 22 -4.10 10.62 -18.41
N ALA A 23 -3.61 9.38 -18.31
CA ALA A 23 -2.41 8.91 -18.97
C ALA A 23 -2.77 7.70 -19.84
N ALA A 24 -2.50 7.83 -21.14
CA ALA A 24 -2.66 6.77 -22.14
C ALA A 24 -1.67 5.61 -21.87
N VAL A 25 -2.10 4.38 -22.14
CA VAL A 25 -1.26 3.16 -22.03
C VAL A 25 -1.54 2.28 -23.26
N PRO A 26 -0.51 1.62 -23.85
CA PRO A 26 -0.62 0.83 -25.08
C PRO A 26 -1.14 -0.60 -24.86
N GLN A 27 -1.41 -1.23 -26.00
CA GLN A 27 -2.30 -2.36 -26.26
C GLN A 27 -1.75 -3.75 -25.88
N ASP A 28 -2.73 -4.64 -25.71
CA ASP A 28 -2.70 -6.10 -25.82
C ASP A 28 -2.30 -6.93 -24.58
N THR A 29 -3.33 -7.35 -23.83
CA THR A 29 -3.25 -8.53 -22.95
C THR A 29 -4.55 -9.31 -23.10
N GLY A 30 -4.45 -10.53 -23.64
CA GLY A 30 -5.52 -11.51 -23.80
C GLY A 30 -6.09 -12.02 -22.48
N PHE A 31 -6.76 -11.15 -21.73
CA PHE A 31 -7.81 -11.54 -20.80
C PHE A 31 -9.11 -11.70 -21.58
N GLU A 32 -9.97 -12.64 -21.22
CA GLU A 32 -11.37 -12.62 -21.67
C GLU A 32 -11.95 -11.25 -21.30
N LEU A 33 -11.99 -10.34 -22.28
CA LEU A 33 -12.63 -9.05 -22.12
C LEU A 33 -14.09 -9.35 -21.81
N LEU A 34 -14.53 -8.91 -20.64
CA LEU A 34 -15.95 -8.61 -20.48
C LEU A 34 -16.23 -7.49 -21.48
N ASP A 35 -16.80 -7.88 -22.61
CA ASP A 35 -17.25 -6.93 -23.61
C ASP A 35 -18.47 -6.21 -23.04
N TYR A 36 -18.37 -4.87 -23.03
CA TYR A 36 -19.45 -3.97 -22.67
C TYR A 36 -19.92 -3.23 -23.92
N GLU A 37 -21.21 -3.04 -24.07
CA GLU A 37 -21.78 -2.37 -25.24
C GLU A 37 -22.05 -0.88 -24.98
N GLU A 38 -22.09 -0.07 -26.03
CA GLU A 38 -22.53 1.32 -25.90
C GLU A 38 -23.97 1.38 -25.38
N GLY A 39 -24.19 2.13 -24.31
CA GLY A 39 -25.48 2.25 -23.64
C GLY A 39 -25.70 1.30 -22.46
N GLU A 40 -24.80 0.33 -22.25
CA GLU A 40 -24.87 -0.63 -21.14
C GLU A 40 -24.68 0.07 -19.78
N ASP A 41 -25.47 -0.35 -18.80
CA ASP A 41 -25.41 0.13 -17.42
C ASP A 41 -24.38 -0.71 -16.63
N VAL A 42 -23.40 -0.03 -16.05
CA VAL A 42 -22.23 -0.64 -15.40
C VAL A 42 -21.93 0.05 -14.07
N ARG A 43 -21.20 -0.62 -13.17
CA ARG A 43 -20.60 0.05 -12.00
C ARG A 43 -19.11 0.22 -12.18
N THR A 44 -18.64 1.45 -12.04
CA THR A 44 -17.22 1.76 -12.07
C THR A 44 -16.65 1.84 -10.67
N LEU A 45 -15.51 1.19 -10.43
CA LEU A 45 -14.75 1.30 -9.19
C LEU A 45 -13.90 2.58 -9.22
N ASP A 46 -14.16 3.51 -8.31
CA ASP A 46 -13.37 4.73 -8.13
C ASP A 46 -13.18 5.02 -6.64
N GLN A 47 -11.95 5.36 -6.24
CA GLN A 47 -11.58 5.68 -4.85
C GLN A 47 -12.08 4.65 -3.79
N GLY A 48 -12.16 3.37 -4.16
CA GLY A 48 -12.62 2.30 -3.28
C GLY A 48 -14.16 2.18 -3.16
N ARG A 49 -14.92 2.84 -4.04
CA ARG A 49 -16.38 2.78 -4.10
C ARG A 49 -16.85 2.44 -5.50
N LEU A 50 -18.00 1.77 -5.60
CA LEU A 50 -18.65 1.50 -6.88
C LEU A 50 -19.68 2.59 -7.17
N TYR A 51 -19.58 3.19 -8.35
CA TYR A 51 -20.51 4.23 -8.81
C TYR A 51 -21.29 3.74 -10.04
N PRO A 52 -22.61 3.99 -10.10
CA PRO A 52 -23.39 3.67 -11.28
C PRO A 52 -22.97 4.57 -12.45
N ALA A 53 -22.76 3.95 -13.60
CA ALA A 53 -22.33 4.62 -14.83
C ALA A 53 -22.97 3.96 -16.05
N LYS A 54 -22.94 4.67 -17.17
CA LYS A 54 -23.38 4.18 -18.48
C LYS A 54 -22.22 4.26 -19.45
N VAL A 55 -21.98 3.16 -20.18
CA VAL A 55 -21.00 3.15 -21.27
C VAL A 55 -21.53 4.07 -22.38
N ARG A 56 -20.72 5.05 -22.77
CA ARG A 56 -21.03 6.01 -23.83
C ARG A 56 -20.31 5.71 -25.12
N ARG A 57 -19.08 5.20 -25.02
CA ARG A 57 -18.28 4.76 -26.17
C ARG A 57 -17.43 3.56 -25.80
N VAL A 58 -17.30 2.64 -26.76
CA VAL A 58 -16.34 1.54 -26.67
C VAL A 58 -15.05 1.97 -27.37
N GLY A 59 -13.94 1.89 -26.66
CA GLY A 59 -12.60 2.18 -27.16
C GLY A 59 -11.84 0.90 -27.51
N GLN A 60 -10.58 1.06 -27.91
CA GLN A 60 -9.68 -0.07 -28.11
C GLN A 60 -9.10 -0.55 -26.76
N ASP A 61 -8.60 -1.78 -26.69
CA ASP A 61 -7.90 -2.36 -25.54
C ASP A 61 -8.70 -2.40 -24.24
N GLY A 62 -10.00 -2.69 -24.33
CA GLY A 62 -10.86 -2.76 -23.15
C GLY A 62 -11.05 -1.42 -22.45
N GLN A 63 -10.81 -0.29 -23.13
CA GLN A 63 -11.16 1.03 -22.63
C GLN A 63 -12.59 1.39 -22.99
N TYR A 64 -13.30 2.00 -22.05
CA TYR A 64 -14.69 2.42 -22.20
C TYR A 64 -14.83 3.86 -21.72
N PHE A 65 -15.47 4.70 -22.53
CA PHE A 65 -15.83 6.05 -22.12
C PHE A 65 -17.13 5.98 -21.35
N ILE A 66 -17.10 6.32 -20.07
CA ILE A 66 -18.27 6.20 -19.19
C ILE A 66 -18.80 7.56 -18.77
N HIS A 67 -20.11 7.59 -18.55
CA HIS A 67 -20.82 8.70 -17.93
C HIS A 67 -21.40 8.24 -16.59
N TYR A 68 -21.01 8.88 -15.50
CA TYR A 68 -21.56 8.58 -14.17
C TYR A 68 -23.02 9.01 -14.09
N GLN A 69 -23.90 8.13 -13.64
CA GLN A 69 -25.34 8.43 -13.55
C GLN A 69 -25.61 9.50 -12.48
N GLY A 70 -26.22 10.62 -12.89
CA GLY A 70 -26.52 11.75 -12.00
C GLY A 70 -25.39 12.78 -11.87
N TRP A 71 -24.31 12.66 -12.66
CA TRP A 71 -23.17 13.58 -12.62
C TRP A 71 -23.09 14.44 -13.89
N SER A 72 -22.35 15.54 -13.81
CA SER A 72 -22.10 16.42 -14.96
C SER A 72 -21.14 15.76 -15.96
N LYS A 73 -21.38 15.97 -17.27
CA LYS A 73 -20.53 15.48 -18.38
C LYS A 73 -19.04 15.82 -18.25
N LYS A 74 -18.68 16.85 -17.46
CA LYS A 74 -17.26 17.19 -17.19
C LYS A 74 -16.49 16.09 -16.45
N TRP A 75 -17.19 15.09 -15.91
CA TRP A 75 -16.63 13.95 -15.19
C TRP A 75 -16.59 12.67 -16.04
N ASP A 76 -17.10 12.73 -17.27
CA ASP A 76 -17.01 11.63 -18.22
C ASP A 76 -15.53 11.36 -18.50
N ARG A 77 -15.15 10.09 -18.52
CA ARG A 77 -13.76 9.67 -18.64
C ARG A 77 -13.64 8.30 -19.26
N TRP A 78 -12.47 8.03 -19.80
CA TRP A 78 -12.05 6.69 -20.19
C TRP A 78 -11.65 5.89 -18.95
N VAL A 79 -12.15 4.66 -18.86
CA VAL A 79 -11.83 3.66 -17.82
C VAL A 79 -11.58 2.31 -18.48
N HIS A 80 -10.74 1.48 -17.87
CA HIS A 80 -10.46 0.14 -18.35
C HIS A 80 -11.53 -0.86 -17.87
N CYS A 81 -11.76 -1.94 -18.61
CA CYS A 81 -12.75 -2.98 -18.34
C CYS A 81 -12.62 -3.56 -16.92
N SER A 82 -11.40 -3.64 -16.40
CA SER A 82 -11.10 -4.12 -15.04
C SER A 82 -11.67 -3.22 -13.92
N LEU A 83 -12.03 -1.98 -14.23
CA LEU A 83 -12.70 -1.06 -13.30
C LEU A 83 -14.22 -1.10 -13.46
N LEU A 84 -14.74 -1.81 -14.45
CA LEU A 84 -16.15 -1.95 -14.72
C LEU A 84 -16.67 -3.29 -14.20
N LEU A 85 -17.87 -3.26 -13.65
CA LEU A 85 -18.62 -4.43 -13.25
C LEU A 85 -19.99 -4.37 -13.93
N LYS A 86 -20.44 -5.51 -14.49
CA LYS A 86 -21.82 -5.65 -14.98
C LYS A 86 -22.78 -5.52 -13.81
N GLU A 87 -23.91 -4.86 -14.05
CA GLU A 87 -24.99 -4.78 -13.06
C GLU A 87 -25.48 -6.19 -12.70
N GLY A 88 -25.65 -6.43 -11.39
CA GLY A 88 -26.04 -7.74 -10.90
C GLY A 88 -25.73 -7.96 -9.41
N PRO A 89 -26.12 -9.13 -8.88
CA PRO A 89 -25.99 -9.44 -7.45
C PRO A 89 -24.55 -9.43 -6.95
N ALA A 90 -23.57 -9.71 -7.82
CA ALA A 90 -22.15 -9.60 -7.50
C ALA A 90 -21.71 -8.15 -7.26
N ALA A 91 -22.15 -7.21 -8.11
CA ALA A 91 -21.86 -5.79 -7.96
C ALA A 91 -22.55 -5.18 -6.72
N ASP A 92 -23.75 -5.66 -6.38
CA ASP A 92 -24.45 -5.27 -5.14
C ASP A 92 -23.74 -5.75 -3.88
N LYS A 93 -23.30 -7.02 -3.87
CA LYS A 93 -22.55 -7.58 -2.75
C LYS A 93 -21.23 -6.83 -2.54
N MET A 94 -20.52 -6.51 -3.62
CA MET A 94 -19.28 -5.75 -3.58
C MET A 94 -19.50 -4.32 -3.07
N SER A 95 -20.54 -3.63 -3.55
CA SER A 95 -20.89 -2.27 -3.10
C SER A 95 -21.21 -2.22 -1.60
N LYS A 96 -22.05 -3.15 -1.10
CA LYS A 96 -22.38 -3.27 0.32
C LYS A 96 -21.15 -3.56 1.18
N LYS A 97 -20.26 -4.42 0.72
CA LYS A 97 -19.01 -4.75 1.43
C LYS A 97 -18.10 -3.54 1.57
N LEU A 98 -17.86 -2.81 0.47
CA LEU A 98 -17.01 -1.62 0.47
C LEU A 98 -17.59 -0.52 1.38
N MET A 99 -18.91 -0.33 1.38
CA MET A 99 -19.59 0.62 2.29
C MET A 99 -19.43 0.25 3.76
N ALA A 100 -19.56 -1.03 4.12
CA ALA A 100 -19.40 -1.50 5.49
C ALA A 100 -17.94 -1.36 5.98
N GLU A 101 -16.96 -1.69 5.14
CA GLU A 101 -15.53 -1.51 5.47
C GLU A 101 -15.17 -0.03 5.68
N GLU A 102 -15.77 0.88 4.92
CA GLU A 102 -15.53 2.31 5.09
C GLU A 102 -16.20 2.86 6.37
N GLN A 103 -17.42 2.44 6.69
CA GLN A 103 -18.08 2.81 7.95
C GLN A 103 -17.25 2.37 9.16
N GLN A 104 -16.78 1.13 9.17
CA GLN A 104 -15.89 0.65 10.22
C GLN A 104 -14.59 1.46 10.33
N ARG A 105 -14.00 1.85 9.19
CA ARG A 105 -12.80 2.70 9.17
C ARG A 105 -13.07 4.09 9.76
N GLN A 106 -14.23 4.68 9.48
CA GLN A 106 -14.63 5.98 10.03
C GLN A 106 -14.94 5.89 11.53
N GLU A 107 -15.64 4.84 11.97
CA GLU A 107 -15.94 4.61 13.39
C GLU A 107 -14.67 4.39 14.21
N THR A 108 -13.74 3.56 13.73
CA THR A 108 -12.46 3.33 14.38
C THR A 108 -11.63 4.62 14.46
N ALA A 109 -11.56 5.40 13.38
CA ALA A 109 -10.87 6.70 13.38
C ALA A 109 -11.53 7.69 14.36
N ALA A 110 -12.87 7.72 14.45
CA ALA A 110 -13.59 8.56 15.40
C ALA A 110 -13.36 8.12 16.85
N ARG A 111 -13.30 6.81 17.12
CA ARG A 111 -13.00 6.25 18.44
C ARG A 111 -11.60 6.62 18.91
N LEU A 112 -10.59 6.41 18.07
CA LEU A 112 -9.20 6.78 18.35
C LEU A 112 -9.05 8.28 18.62
N LYS A 113 -9.80 9.13 17.91
CA LYS A 113 -9.80 10.59 18.13
C LYS A 113 -10.47 11.00 19.45
N ARG A 114 -11.45 10.25 19.94
CA ARG A 114 -12.07 10.46 21.26
C ARG A 114 -11.14 10.00 22.39
N GLU A 115 -10.51 8.85 22.23
CA GLU A 115 -9.53 8.30 23.18
C GLU A 115 -8.32 9.26 23.34
N ALA A 116 -7.76 9.76 22.24
CA ALA A 116 -6.66 10.74 22.28
C ALA A 116 -7.02 12.06 23.00
N ARG A 117 -8.26 12.54 22.85
CA ARG A 117 -8.75 13.76 23.53
C ARG A 117 -9.01 13.54 25.03
N ALA A 118 -9.32 12.31 25.45
CA ALA A 118 -9.48 11.95 26.85
C ALA A 118 -8.12 11.89 27.57
N ASP A 119 -7.09 11.37 26.91
CA ASP A 119 -5.71 11.33 27.42
C ASP A 119 -5.07 12.73 27.55
N GLU A 120 -5.35 13.66 26.63
CA GLU A 120 -4.89 15.06 26.74
C GLU A 120 -5.51 15.78 27.95
N LYS A 121 -6.79 15.55 28.24
CA LYS A 121 -7.44 16.11 29.44
C LYS A 121 -6.92 15.48 30.74
N SER A 122 -6.67 14.16 30.75
CA SER A 122 -6.07 13.49 31.92
C SER A 122 -4.62 13.93 32.20
N SER A 123 -3.90 14.42 31.20
CA SER A 123 -2.48 14.82 31.34
C SER A 123 -2.27 16.21 31.95
N GLN A 124 -3.28 17.09 31.91
CA GLN A 124 -3.20 18.42 32.53
C GLN A 124 -3.49 18.41 34.04
N GLU A 125 -4.33 17.50 34.54
CA GLU A 125 -4.62 17.39 35.99
C GLU A 125 -3.55 16.62 36.77
N LYS A 126 -2.82 15.68 36.14
CA LYS A 126 -1.83 14.80 36.80
C LYS A 126 -0.47 15.45 37.12
N LYS A 127 -0.21 16.71 36.74
CA LYS A 127 1.04 17.42 37.09
C LYS A 127 1.00 18.20 38.42
N LYS A 128 -0.12 18.21 39.15
CA LYS A 128 -0.25 18.90 40.46
C LYS A 128 -0.38 17.98 41.69
N ALA A 129 -0.55 16.67 41.52
CA ALA A 129 -0.61 15.73 42.64
C ALA A 129 0.63 14.82 42.65
N ARG A 130 1.66 15.27 43.37
CA ARG A 130 2.83 14.50 43.80
C ARG A 130 2.40 13.23 44.56
N ILE A 131 3.18 12.15 44.42
CA ILE A 131 3.50 11.17 45.48
C ILE A 131 2.29 10.49 46.15
N ASP A 132 1.95 9.24 45.79
CA ASP A 132 1.80 8.11 46.74
C ASP A 132 1.51 6.77 46.03
N HIS A 133 1.71 5.71 46.80
CA HIS A 133 1.69 4.26 46.61
C HIS A 133 0.62 3.53 45.76
N GLN A 134 1.04 2.31 45.38
CA GLN A 134 0.28 1.07 45.08
C GLN A 134 -0.46 0.96 43.74
N ARG A 135 0.04 0.12 42.81
CA ARG A 135 -0.20 -1.34 42.68
C ARG A 135 -1.69 -1.68 42.67
N ASP A 136 -2.23 -1.87 41.48
CA ASP A 136 -3.07 -3.04 41.23
C ASP A 136 -2.74 -3.65 39.86
N VAL A 137 -2.71 -4.97 39.88
CA VAL A 137 -2.29 -5.86 38.79
C VAL A 137 -3.52 -6.14 37.94
N GLU A 138 -3.56 -5.63 36.72
CA GLU A 138 -4.48 -6.12 35.71
C GLU A 138 -3.67 -6.87 34.64
N ALA A 139 -3.79 -8.19 34.67
CA ALA A 139 -3.11 -9.10 33.77
C ALA A 139 -3.48 -8.77 32.31
N PRO A 140 -2.51 -8.53 31.40
CA PRO A 140 -2.84 -8.36 30.01
C PRO A 140 -3.18 -9.73 29.42
N ALA A 141 -4.42 -9.83 28.94
CA ALA A 141 -4.88 -10.88 28.05
C ALA A 141 -3.83 -11.16 26.96
N GLN A 142 -3.59 -12.45 26.70
CA GLN A 142 -2.58 -12.99 25.78
C GLN A 142 -2.40 -12.09 24.55
N GLY A 143 -1.29 -11.36 24.58
CA GLY A 143 -1.05 -10.20 23.75
C GLY A 143 -0.91 -10.55 22.27
N THR A 144 -1.78 -9.95 21.45
CA THR A 144 -1.40 -9.61 20.08
C THR A 144 -0.24 -8.61 20.17
N PHE A 145 0.99 -9.09 20.01
CA PHE A 145 2.15 -8.21 19.98
C PHE A 145 2.07 -7.34 18.73
N GLU A 146 1.78 -6.05 18.91
CA GLU A 146 1.80 -5.07 17.83
C GLU A 146 3.25 -4.70 17.52
N LEU A 147 3.80 -5.29 16.46
CA LEU A 147 5.20 -5.09 16.08
C LEU A 147 5.40 -3.66 15.53
N LYS A 148 5.87 -2.76 16.40
CA LYS A 148 6.18 -1.37 16.05
C LYS A 148 7.58 -1.31 15.43
N LEU A 149 7.67 -1.14 14.11
CA LEU A 149 8.91 -0.80 13.40
C LEU A 149 8.95 0.70 13.12
N PRO A 150 9.43 1.54 14.06
CA PRO A 150 9.58 2.95 13.80
C PRO A 150 10.71 3.17 12.79
N LEU A 151 10.35 3.43 11.54
CA LEU A 151 11.32 3.79 10.51
C LEU A 151 11.97 5.14 10.88
N PRO A 152 13.32 5.26 10.89
CA PRO A 152 14.01 6.50 11.20
C PRO A 152 13.58 7.66 10.28
N PHE A 153 13.57 8.89 10.81
CA PHE A 153 13.10 10.08 10.08
C PHE A 153 13.88 10.31 8.78
N THR A 154 15.19 10.09 8.79
CA THR A 154 16.06 10.23 7.61
C THR A 154 15.67 9.28 6.47
N LEU A 155 15.35 8.02 6.79
CA LEU A 155 14.85 7.06 5.83
C LEU A 155 13.42 7.40 5.37
N LYS A 156 12.55 7.86 6.27
CA LYS A 156 11.23 8.39 5.88
C LYS A 156 11.36 9.55 4.89
N LYS A 157 12.33 10.45 5.10
CA LYS A 157 12.62 11.54 4.17
C LYS A 157 13.00 10.99 2.79
N LYS A 158 13.83 9.94 2.72
CA LYS A 158 14.16 9.25 1.48
C LYS A 158 12.94 8.65 0.77
N LEU A 159 11.97 8.09 1.51
CA LEU A 159 10.71 7.62 0.91
C LEU A 159 9.87 8.76 0.32
N VAL A 160 9.83 9.91 0.98
CA VAL A 160 9.10 11.09 0.46
C VAL A 160 9.80 11.62 -0.79
N GLU A 161 11.13 11.78 -0.76
CA GLU A 161 11.94 12.21 -1.91
C GLU A 161 11.76 11.25 -3.10
N ASP A 162 11.75 9.93 -2.86
CA ASP A 162 11.52 8.90 -3.87
C ASP A 162 10.10 8.97 -4.47
N TRP A 163 9.08 9.10 -3.61
CA TRP A 163 7.70 9.25 -4.07
C TRP A 163 7.48 10.53 -4.89
N GLU A 164 8.03 11.67 -4.46
CA GLU A 164 7.98 12.93 -5.20
C GLU A 164 8.64 12.78 -6.57
N ARG A 165 9.85 12.22 -6.60
CA ARG A 165 10.60 12.00 -7.83
C ARG A 165 9.84 11.13 -8.83
N ILE A 166 9.19 10.06 -8.40
CA ILE A 166 8.52 9.13 -9.33
C ILE A 166 7.11 9.61 -9.72
N THR A 167 6.37 10.22 -8.78
CA THR A 167 4.93 10.47 -8.99
C THR A 167 4.57 11.93 -9.24
N GLN A 168 5.39 12.89 -8.80
CA GLN A 168 5.11 14.32 -8.96
C GLN A 168 5.87 14.97 -10.11
N THR A 169 6.98 14.39 -10.57
CA THR A 169 7.69 14.90 -11.76
C THR A 169 7.00 14.46 -13.05
N SER A 170 7.14 15.26 -14.11
CA SER A 170 6.60 14.97 -15.45
C SER A 170 7.69 15.20 -16.50
N PRO A 171 8.20 14.14 -17.16
CA PRO A 171 7.88 12.72 -16.93
C PRO A 171 8.37 12.22 -15.55
N GLY A 172 7.72 11.19 -14.99
CA GLY A 172 8.10 10.59 -13.72
C GLY A 172 9.50 9.99 -13.79
N GLN A 173 10.41 10.41 -12.92
CA GLN A 173 11.79 9.95 -12.92
C GLN A 173 11.90 8.60 -12.20
N VAL A 174 11.73 7.52 -12.96
CA VAL A 174 11.92 6.15 -12.49
C VAL A 174 13.40 5.83 -12.32
N VAL A 175 13.68 4.95 -11.37
CA VAL A 175 15.04 4.50 -11.05
C VAL A 175 15.55 3.60 -12.20
N PRO A 176 16.76 3.80 -12.75
CA PRO A 176 17.29 2.95 -13.82
C PRO A 176 17.53 1.51 -13.32
N LEU A 177 17.28 0.51 -14.17
CA LEU A 177 17.52 -0.91 -13.85
C LEU A 177 18.61 -1.47 -14.78
N PRO A 178 19.49 -2.37 -14.30
CA PRO A 178 19.59 -2.87 -12.93
C PRO A 178 20.24 -1.84 -11.99
N ARG A 179 19.88 -1.87 -10.70
CA ARG A 179 20.43 -0.95 -9.69
C ARG A 179 21.70 -1.46 -9.03
N THR A 180 22.62 -0.53 -8.78
CA THR A 180 23.84 -0.76 -8.02
C THR A 180 23.93 0.22 -6.85
N PRO A 181 24.01 -0.24 -5.58
CA PRO A 181 23.90 -1.63 -5.15
C PRO A 181 22.45 -2.16 -5.20
N CYS A 182 22.28 -3.44 -5.58
CA CYS A 182 20.98 -4.11 -5.57
C CYS A 182 20.62 -4.63 -4.16
N VAL A 183 19.35 -4.96 -3.91
CA VAL A 183 18.86 -5.45 -2.60
C VAL A 183 19.67 -6.63 -2.09
N LYS A 184 19.99 -7.60 -2.96
CA LYS A 184 20.86 -8.73 -2.63
C LYS A 184 22.22 -8.24 -2.14
N GLY A 185 22.87 -7.35 -2.89
CA GLY A 185 24.18 -6.79 -2.53
C GLY A 185 24.15 -6.06 -1.18
N ILE A 186 23.12 -5.24 -0.95
CA ILE A 186 22.94 -4.50 0.32
C ILE A 186 22.80 -5.46 1.51
N ILE A 187 22.00 -6.52 1.34
CA ILE A 187 21.80 -7.52 2.39
C ILE A 187 23.08 -8.32 2.63
N ASP A 188 23.74 -8.80 1.57
CA ASP A 188 24.97 -9.59 1.67
C ASP A 188 26.09 -8.80 2.36
N GLU A 189 26.27 -7.52 2.01
CA GLU A 189 27.25 -6.64 2.65
C GLU A 189 26.93 -6.42 4.15
N TYR A 190 25.65 -6.24 4.49
CA TYR A 190 25.23 -6.14 5.88
C TYR A 190 25.51 -7.43 6.65
N LEU A 191 25.21 -8.60 6.09
CA LEU A 191 25.47 -9.90 6.70
C LEU A 191 26.97 -10.11 6.96
N GLU A 192 27.82 -9.78 5.99
CA GLU A 192 29.27 -9.90 6.13
C GLU A 192 29.78 -8.97 7.24
N SER A 193 29.28 -7.73 7.32
CA SER A 193 29.64 -6.78 8.39
C SER A 193 29.29 -7.26 9.81
N LYS A 194 28.39 -8.24 9.93
CA LYS A 194 27.92 -8.82 11.20
C LYS A 194 28.62 -10.11 11.59
N LYS A 195 29.32 -10.76 10.65
CA LYS A 195 29.99 -12.05 10.82
C LYS A 195 31.12 -11.99 11.84
N GLU A 196 31.93 -10.93 11.82
CA GLU A 196 33.06 -10.76 12.75
C GLU A 196 32.62 -10.38 14.18
N ARG A 197 31.44 -9.79 14.33
CA ARG A 197 30.96 -9.24 15.62
C ARG A 197 29.96 -10.13 16.34
N SER A 198 29.48 -11.20 15.71
CA SER A 198 28.37 -12.02 16.23
C SER A 198 28.79 -13.48 16.42
N SER A 199 28.15 -14.18 17.37
CA SER A 199 28.29 -15.63 17.47
C SER A 199 27.76 -16.32 16.21
N SER A 200 28.31 -17.49 15.88
CA SER A 200 27.93 -18.26 14.68
C SER A 200 26.43 -18.56 14.62
N GLN A 201 25.81 -18.87 15.76
CA GLN A 201 24.37 -19.13 15.84
C GLN A 201 23.53 -17.88 15.58
N ASN A 202 23.95 -16.71 16.08
CA ASN A 202 23.25 -15.45 15.83
C ASN A 202 23.39 -15.03 14.36
N HIS A 203 24.57 -15.22 13.78
CA HIS A 203 24.79 -14.97 12.36
C HIS A 203 23.87 -15.85 11.49
N GLN A 204 23.77 -17.15 11.78
CA GLN A 204 22.87 -18.05 11.04
C GLN A 204 21.40 -17.59 11.10
N ARG A 205 20.88 -17.27 12.28
CA ARG A 205 19.50 -16.75 12.43
C ARG A 205 19.27 -15.46 11.65
N LEU A 206 20.28 -14.60 11.63
CA LEU A 206 20.23 -13.32 10.93
C LEU A 206 20.24 -13.56 9.40
N THR A 207 21.07 -14.49 8.91
CA THR A 207 21.07 -14.93 7.51
C THR A 207 19.71 -15.52 7.09
N GLU A 208 19.11 -16.38 7.91
CA GLU A 208 17.77 -16.93 7.64
C GLU A 208 16.70 -15.83 7.56
N LEU A 209 16.73 -14.86 8.48
CA LEU A 209 15.81 -13.74 8.52
C LEU A 209 15.90 -12.87 7.25
N PHE A 210 17.10 -12.52 6.82
CA PHE A 210 17.29 -11.71 5.63
C PHE A 210 17.10 -12.49 4.32
N GLY A 211 17.34 -13.81 4.32
CA GLY A 211 16.95 -14.69 3.22
C GLY A 211 15.42 -14.74 3.04
N GLY A 212 14.67 -14.81 4.14
CA GLY A 212 13.22 -14.69 4.13
C GLY A 212 12.75 -13.32 3.65
N LEU A 213 13.43 -12.24 4.08
CA LEU A 213 13.14 -10.89 3.61
C LEU A 213 13.37 -10.72 2.11
N ARG A 214 14.44 -11.29 1.56
CA ARG A 214 14.76 -11.28 0.12
C ARG A 214 13.68 -12.02 -0.68
N THR A 215 13.35 -13.24 -0.26
CA THR A 215 12.27 -14.04 -0.89
C THR A 215 10.94 -13.30 -0.86
N TYR A 216 10.64 -12.64 0.26
CA TYR A 216 9.43 -11.85 0.41
C TYR A 216 9.44 -10.59 -0.47
N PHE A 217 10.58 -9.92 -0.59
CA PHE A 217 10.77 -8.77 -1.48
C PHE A 217 10.49 -9.18 -2.94
N ASP A 218 11.04 -10.30 -3.39
CA ASP A 218 10.85 -10.82 -4.75
C ASP A 218 9.37 -11.03 -5.08
N ALA A 219 8.62 -11.63 -4.17
CA ALA A 219 7.18 -11.85 -4.33
C ALA A 219 6.34 -10.56 -4.20
N ALA A 220 6.73 -9.66 -3.29
CA ALA A 220 5.95 -8.48 -2.95
C ALA A 220 6.12 -7.34 -3.96
N LEU A 221 7.26 -7.28 -4.66
CA LEU A 221 7.61 -6.19 -5.56
C LEU A 221 6.54 -5.90 -6.63
N PRO A 222 6.18 -6.85 -7.52
CA PRO A 222 5.20 -6.59 -8.57
C PRO A 222 3.79 -6.27 -8.04
N ILE A 223 3.46 -6.79 -6.85
CA ILE A 223 2.13 -6.70 -6.27
C ILE A 223 1.93 -5.35 -5.56
N THR A 224 2.93 -4.90 -4.79
CA THR A 224 2.71 -3.84 -3.80
C THR A 224 3.79 -2.75 -3.71
N LEU A 225 5.00 -2.96 -4.25
CA LEU A 225 6.11 -2.03 -4.02
C LEU A 225 6.31 -1.01 -5.15
N LEU A 226 5.80 -1.29 -6.35
CA LEU A 226 5.93 -0.41 -7.52
C LEU A 226 4.80 0.63 -7.59
N TYR A 227 5.16 1.88 -7.86
CA TYR A 227 4.22 2.91 -8.27
C TYR A 227 3.73 2.67 -9.70
N ARG A 228 2.65 3.36 -10.08
CA ARG A 228 2.05 3.22 -11.42
C ARG A 228 3.07 3.54 -12.54
N GLN A 229 3.91 4.54 -12.33
CA GLN A 229 4.91 5.02 -13.28
C GLN A 229 6.03 4.00 -13.53
N GLU A 230 6.34 3.13 -12.56
CA GLU A 230 7.42 2.14 -12.67
C GLU A 230 6.97 0.83 -13.35
N ARG A 231 5.65 0.62 -13.51
CA ARG A 231 5.12 -0.66 -14.01
C ARG A 231 5.53 -1.00 -15.44
N ALA A 232 5.60 0.00 -16.31
CA ALA A 232 6.05 -0.22 -17.69
C ALA A 232 7.51 -0.69 -17.74
N GLN A 233 8.38 -0.07 -16.94
CA GLN A 233 9.78 -0.47 -16.81
C GLN A 233 9.91 -1.89 -16.27
N TYR A 234 9.12 -2.26 -15.26
CA TYR A 234 9.12 -3.62 -14.71
C TYR A 234 8.75 -4.68 -15.76
N TYR A 235 7.63 -4.50 -16.48
CA TYR A 235 7.20 -5.50 -17.46
C TYR A 235 8.18 -5.66 -18.62
N GLN A 236 8.74 -4.55 -19.10
CA GLN A 236 9.79 -4.60 -20.11
C GLN A 236 11.01 -5.38 -19.61
N TYR A 237 11.47 -5.08 -18.39
CA TYR A 237 12.66 -5.73 -17.83
C TYR A 237 12.45 -7.24 -17.65
N VAL A 238 11.30 -7.67 -17.13
CA VAL A 238 10.99 -9.10 -16.92
C VAL A 238 10.81 -9.84 -18.25
N GLN A 239 10.30 -9.17 -19.28
CA GLN A 239 10.21 -9.74 -20.63
C GLN A 239 11.60 -9.99 -21.23
N ASP A 240 12.51 -9.03 -21.08
CA ASP A 240 13.89 -9.12 -21.59
C ASP A 240 14.76 -10.07 -20.73
N HIS A 241 14.41 -10.24 -19.46
CA HIS A 241 15.16 -11.03 -18.47
C HIS A 241 14.23 -11.94 -17.64
N PRO A 242 13.71 -13.04 -18.22
CA PRO A 242 12.73 -13.91 -17.55
C PRO A 242 13.26 -14.59 -16.29
N ASP A 243 14.58 -14.83 -16.20
CA ASP A 243 15.24 -15.49 -15.07
C ASP A 243 15.72 -14.51 -13.98
N ALA A 244 15.48 -13.20 -14.14
CA ALA A 244 15.97 -12.21 -13.20
C ALA A 244 15.20 -12.25 -11.88
N THR A 245 15.93 -12.25 -10.75
CA THR A 245 15.33 -12.08 -9.42
C THR A 245 15.23 -10.61 -9.04
N MET A 246 14.10 -10.18 -8.49
CA MET A 246 13.86 -8.74 -8.26
C MET A 246 14.84 -8.14 -7.26
N SER A 247 15.31 -8.92 -6.32
CA SER A 247 16.32 -8.56 -5.34
C SER A 247 17.71 -8.34 -5.96
N GLU A 248 17.99 -8.90 -7.13
CA GLU A 248 19.23 -8.64 -7.89
C GLU A 248 19.11 -7.44 -8.83
N VAL A 249 17.88 -6.99 -9.11
CA VAL A 249 17.57 -5.93 -10.08
C VAL A 249 17.30 -4.60 -9.40
N TYR A 250 16.54 -4.59 -8.31
CA TYR A 250 16.10 -3.38 -7.62
C TYR A 250 17.03 -3.00 -6.45
N GLY A 251 16.93 -1.75 -6.00
CA GLY A 251 17.84 -1.15 -5.02
C GLY A 251 17.21 -0.80 -3.67
N ALA A 252 17.89 0.10 -2.94
CA ALA A 252 17.56 0.49 -1.58
C ALA A 252 16.18 1.19 -1.47
N GLU A 253 15.74 1.91 -2.50
CA GLU A 253 14.47 2.64 -2.55
C GLU A 253 13.29 1.68 -2.37
N HIS A 254 13.24 0.63 -3.20
CA HIS A 254 12.18 -0.37 -3.17
C HIS A 254 12.24 -1.22 -1.90
N LEU A 255 13.44 -1.56 -1.44
CA LEU A 255 13.61 -2.25 -0.16
C LEU A 255 13.02 -1.42 0.99
N LEU A 256 13.20 -0.09 0.95
CA LEU A 256 12.65 0.78 1.96
C LEU A 256 11.12 0.83 1.95
N ARG A 257 10.51 0.75 0.76
CA ARG A 257 9.05 0.64 0.62
C ARG A 257 8.53 -0.64 1.27
N LEU A 258 9.26 -1.76 1.18
CA LEU A 258 8.90 -3.01 1.85
C LEU A 258 8.77 -2.84 3.37
N PHE A 259 9.72 -2.13 3.99
CA PHE A 259 9.69 -1.88 5.43
C PHE A 259 8.48 -1.05 5.89
N THR A 260 7.88 -0.25 5.01
CA THR A 260 6.62 0.45 5.33
C THR A 260 5.41 -0.47 5.38
N LYS A 261 5.47 -1.62 4.69
CA LYS A 261 4.39 -2.61 4.63
C LYS A 261 4.54 -3.70 5.69
N LEU A 262 5.77 -4.03 6.07
CA LEU A 262 6.09 -5.12 6.99
C LEU A 262 5.27 -5.13 8.29
N PRO A 263 5.02 -4.00 8.99
CA PRO A 263 4.20 -4.02 10.21
C PRO A 263 2.79 -4.59 9.98
N GLN A 264 2.17 -4.31 8.83
CA GLN A 264 0.83 -4.80 8.50
C GLN A 264 0.82 -6.30 8.17
N ILE A 265 1.92 -6.79 7.60
CA ILE A 265 2.09 -8.19 7.23
C ILE A 265 2.42 -9.01 8.48
N LEU A 266 3.38 -8.55 9.28
CA LEU A 266 3.82 -9.19 10.51
C LEU A 266 2.78 -9.10 11.63
N GLY A 267 1.94 -8.06 11.65
CA GLY A 267 0.81 -7.98 12.58
C GLY A 267 -0.25 -9.06 12.38
N ARG A 268 -0.26 -9.72 11.21
CA ARG A 268 -1.09 -10.92 10.95
C ARG A 268 -0.40 -12.21 11.35
N ALA A 269 0.93 -12.19 11.51
CA ALA A 269 1.70 -13.34 11.97
C ALA A 269 1.58 -13.46 13.49
N ARG A 270 1.26 -14.65 13.98
CA ARG A 270 1.23 -14.95 15.43
C ARG A 270 2.65 -15.24 15.92
N LEU A 271 3.47 -14.19 16.02
CA LEU A 271 4.83 -14.29 16.55
C LEU A 271 4.82 -14.33 18.08
N ALA A 272 5.70 -15.13 18.69
CA ALA A 272 5.93 -15.05 20.12
C ALA A 272 6.59 -13.71 20.50
N SER A 273 6.30 -13.17 21.68
CA SER A 273 6.80 -11.87 22.14
C SER A 273 8.34 -11.74 22.04
N VAL A 274 9.05 -12.82 22.37
CA VAL A 274 10.53 -12.87 22.31
C VAL A 274 11.04 -12.80 20.87
N GLU A 275 10.42 -13.56 19.95
CA GLU A 275 10.79 -13.58 18.54
C GLU A 275 10.51 -12.23 17.88
N ALA A 276 9.38 -11.61 18.21
CA ALA A 276 9.01 -10.31 17.70
C ALA A 276 9.95 -9.20 18.18
N ALA A 277 10.36 -9.23 19.45
CA ALA A 277 11.37 -8.32 19.99
C ALA A 277 12.75 -8.50 19.33
N GLN A 278 13.16 -9.74 19.06
CA GLN A 278 14.40 -10.02 18.36
C GLN A 278 14.36 -9.54 16.90
N LEU A 279 13.24 -9.78 16.21
CA LEU A 279 13.01 -9.28 14.84
C LEU A 279 13.08 -7.75 14.80
N GLN A 280 12.40 -7.07 15.73
CA GLN A 280 12.44 -5.62 15.85
C GLN A 280 13.86 -5.11 16.11
N THR A 281 14.64 -5.80 16.95
CA THR A 281 16.05 -5.45 17.22
C THR A 281 16.90 -5.60 15.95
N ASN A 282 16.82 -6.74 15.26
CA ASN A 282 17.60 -7.02 14.05
C ASN A 282 17.28 -6.03 12.93
N LEU A 283 16.00 -5.73 12.71
CA LEU A 283 15.55 -4.74 11.72
C LEU A 283 15.97 -3.31 12.11
N GLY A 284 15.90 -2.97 13.40
CA GLY A 284 16.37 -1.69 13.92
C GLY A 284 17.86 -1.46 13.69
N GLU A 285 18.69 -2.50 13.86
CA GLU A 285 20.11 -2.43 13.53
C GLU A 285 20.38 -2.28 12.03
N PHE A 286 19.59 -2.96 11.20
CA PHE A 286 19.66 -2.82 9.75
C PHE A 286 19.30 -1.41 9.30
N PHE A 287 18.26 -0.79 9.87
CA PHE A 287 17.94 0.61 9.59
C PHE A 287 19.11 1.54 9.96
N LYS A 288 19.80 1.30 11.09
CA LYS A 288 21.00 2.06 11.46
C LYS A 288 22.16 1.84 10.49
N TYR A 289 22.27 0.66 9.88
CA TYR A 289 23.25 0.41 8.83
C TYR A 289 22.88 1.19 7.55
N MET A 290 21.64 1.09 7.08
CA MET A 290 21.16 1.85 5.91
C MET A 290 21.29 3.37 6.09
N GLN A 291 21.05 3.88 7.30
CA GLN A 291 21.26 5.31 7.60
C GLN A 291 22.72 5.73 7.50
N ARG A 292 23.66 4.87 7.89
CA ARG A 292 25.10 5.16 7.81
C ARG A 292 25.60 5.12 6.38
N GLN A 293 25.07 4.20 5.57
CA GLN A 293 25.40 4.06 4.15
C GLN A 293 24.46 4.84 3.23
N ALA A 294 23.68 5.80 3.76
CA ALA A 294 22.61 6.43 3.00
C ALA A 294 23.11 7.21 1.76
N THR A 295 24.35 7.71 1.78
CA THR A 295 24.96 8.37 0.62
C THR A 295 25.18 7.41 -0.54
N ASP A 296 25.60 6.19 -0.22
CA ASP A 296 26.06 5.20 -1.19
C ASP A 296 24.87 4.35 -1.66
N LEU A 297 23.87 4.16 -0.80
CA LEU A 297 22.65 3.41 -1.09
C LEU A 297 21.61 4.19 -1.91
N PHE A 298 21.55 5.52 -1.76
CA PHE A 298 20.52 6.36 -2.38
C PHE A 298 21.13 7.37 -3.36
N THR A 299 21.99 6.87 -4.26
CA THR A 299 22.62 7.67 -5.32
C THR A 299 21.60 8.09 -6.37
N GLN A 300 21.71 9.35 -6.82
CA GLN A 300 21.03 9.83 -8.01
C GLN A 300 21.93 9.49 -9.20
N GLU A 301 21.66 8.38 -9.86
CA GLU A 301 22.23 8.07 -11.18
C GLU A 301 21.43 8.78 -12.28
#